data_AF-A0A850YPE4-F1
#
_entry.id   AF-A0A850YPE4-F1
#
_cell.length_a   1.000
_cell.length_b   1.000
_cell.length_c   1.000
_cell.angle_alpha   90.00
_cell.angle_beta   90.00
_cell.angle_gamma   90.00
#
_symmetry.space_group_name_H-M   'P 1'
#
loop_
_entity.id
_entity.type
_entity.pdbx_description
1 polymer ?
#
loop_
_entity_poly.entity_id
_entity_poly.type
_entity_poly.pdbx_seq_one_letter_code
_entity_poly.pdbx_strand_id
1 'polypeptide(L)'
;LSLLGAGESGKSTIVKQMRILHVNGFNSEEKKQKILDIRKNVKDAIVTIVSAMSTLIPPVPLANPENQFRMDYIKSIAPLSDFDYTQEFFEHAKKLWDDEGVKACFERSNEYQLIDCAQYFLERIDSVSMDDYTPTDQDLLRCRVLTSGIFETRFQVDKVNFHMFDVGGQRDERRKWIQCFNDVTAIIFVVACSSYNMVIREDNNTNRLRESLDLFKSIWNNRWLRTISIILFLNKQDMLAEKVLAGKSKIEDYFPEYAHYTVPEDATPDAGEDPKVTRAKFFIRDEFLRISTASGDGRHYCYPHFTCAVDTENIRRVFNDCRDIIQRMHLRQYELL
;
A
#
# COMPACT_ATOMS: atom_id res chain seq x y z
N LEU A 1 11.03 -2.95 -16.06
CA LEU A 1 10.78 -2.17 -14.83
C LEU A 1 10.59 -3.14 -13.66
N SER A 2 11.31 -2.96 -12.56
CA SER A 2 11.16 -3.82 -11.37
C SER A 2 10.50 -3.04 -10.23
N LEU A 3 9.37 -3.55 -9.70
CA LEU A 3 8.69 -2.94 -8.56
C LEU A 3 9.26 -3.53 -7.28
N LEU A 4 9.87 -2.66 -6.48
CA LEU A 4 10.47 -3.00 -5.20
C LEU A 4 9.81 -2.20 -4.07
N GLY A 5 9.98 -2.66 -2.85
CA GLY A 5 9.43 -2.02 -1.64
C GLY A 5 8.89 -3.04 -0.65
N ALA A 6 8.65 -2.61 0.59
CA ALA A 6 8.17 -3.48 1.66
C ALA A 6 6.81 -4.13 1.35
N GLY A 7 6.42 -5.14 2.13
CA GLY A 7 5.06 -5.68 2.09
C GLY A 7 4.02 -4.55 2.23
N GLU A 8 2.88 -4.67 1.54
CA GLU A 8 1.77 -3.70 1.65
C GLU A 8 2.07 -2.29 1.14
N SER A 9 3.20 -2.06 0.46
CA SER A 9 3.52 -0.73 -0.07
C SER A 9 2.65 -0.29 -1.25
N GLY A 10 2.02 -1.23 -1.97
CA GLY A 10 1.14 -0.95 -3.11
C GLY A 10 1.66 -1.43 -4.47
N LYS A 11 2.75 -2.20 -4.52
CA LYS A 11 3.34 -2.72 -5.77
C LYS A 11 2.32 -3.43 -6.67
N SER A 12 1.64 -4.45 -6.15
CA SER A 12 0.62 -5.19 -6.90
C SER A 12 -0.54 -4.30 -7.34
N THR A 13 -0.88 -3.25 -6.58
CA THR A 13 -1.90 -2.27 -6.96
C THR A 13 -1.45 -1.45 -8.17
N ILE A 14 -0.19 -1.02 -8.24
CA ILE A 14 0.37 -0.37 -9.43
C ILE A 14 0.30 -1.30 -10.65
N VAL A 15 0.56 -2.60 -10.48
CA VAL A 15 0.43 -3.57 -11.58
C VAL A 15 -1.01 -3.71 -12.05
N LYS A 16 -1.98 -3.77 -11.12
CA LYS A 16 -3.40 -3.75 -11.44
C LYS A 16 -3.78 -2.48 -12.23
N GLN A 17 -3.22 -1.31 -11.88
CA GLN A 17 -3.45 -0.08 -12.64
C GLN A 17 -2.91 -0.15 -14.06
N MET A 18 -1.71 -0.71 -14.28
CA MET A 18 -1.19 -0.88 -15.64
C MET A 18 -2.08 -1.79 -16.48
N ARG A 19 -2.70 -2.81 -15.86
CA ARG A 19 -3.69 -3.65 -16.54
C ARG A 19 -4.95 -2.87 -16.93
N ILE A 20 -5.49 -2.07 -16.01
CA ILE A 20 -6.67 -1.21 -16.27
C ILE A 20 -6.38 -0.22 -17.40
N LEU A 21 -5.23 0.45 -17.36
CA LEU A 21 -4.88 1.49 -18.31
C LEU A 21 -4.46 0.96 -19.68
N HIS A 22 -3.84 -0.23 -19.75
CA HIS A 22 -3.12 -0.67 -20.96
C HIS A 22 -3.37 -2.13 -21.39
N VAL A 23 -4.13 -2.94 -20.63
CA VAL A 23 -4.34 -4.38 -20.89
C VAL A 23 -5.82 -4.76 -20.72
N ASN A 24 -6.74 -3.90 -21.16
CA ASN A 24 -8.20 -4.12 -21.09
C ASN A 24 -8.74 -4.46 -19.69
N GLY A 25 -8.03 -4.07 -18.62
CA GLY A 25 -8.44 -4.28 -17.24
C GLY A 25 -8.60 -5.75 -16.84
N PHE A 26 -9.74 -6.04 -16.20
CA PHE A 26 -10.08 -7.35 -15.65
C PHE A 26 -11.34 -7.88 -16.33
N ASN A 27 -11.27 -9.11 -16.82
CA ASN A 27 -12.42 -9.75 -17.46
C ASN A 27 -13.42 -10.30 -16.42
N SER A 28 -14.61 -10.72 -16.87
CA SER A 28 -15.69 -11.19 -15.99
C SER A 28 -15.32 -12.42 -15.17
N GLU A 29 -14.49 -13.31 -15.71
CA GLU A 29 -14.05 -14.53 -15.01
C GLU A 29 -13.06 -14.18 -13.88
N GLU A 30 -12.10 -13.29 -14.15
CA GLU A 30 -11.20 -12.77 -13.12
C GLU A 30 -11.97 -12.02 -12.02
N LYS A 31 -12.97 -11.21 -12.39
CA LYS A 31 -13.86 -10.54 -11.43
C LYS A 31 -14.58 -11.54 -10.53
N LYS A 32 -15.10 -12.63 -11.11
CA LYS A 32 -15.78 -13.68 -10.36
C LYS A 32 -14.85 -14.39 -9.37
N GLN A 33 -13.62 -14.70 -9.79
CA GLN A 33 -12.61 -15.31 -8.91
C GLN A 33 -12.23 -14.38 -7.74
N LYS A 34 -12.28 -13.05 -7.95
CA LYS A 34 -11.95 -12.05 -6.92
C LYS A 34 -13.05 -11.83 -5.87
N ILE A 35 -14.27 -12.31 -6.10
CA ILE A 35 -15.36 -12.23 -5.11
C ILE A 35 -14.95 -12.92 -3.82
N LEU A 36 -14.36 -14.11 -3.90
CA LEU A 36 -13.90 -14.86 -2.73
C LEU A 36 -12.79 -14.13 -1.97
N ASP A 37 -11.84 -13.52 -2.69
CA ASP A 37 -10.77 -12.72 -2.08
C ASP A 37 -11.33 -11.49 -1.34
N ILE A 38 -12.34 -10.83 -1.91
CA ILE A 38 -13.00 -9.66 -1.31
C ILE A 38 -13.80 -10.05 -0.06
N ARG A 39 -14.60 -11.13 -0.14
CA ARG A 39 -15.35 -11.65 1.02
C ARG A 39 -14.41 -12.11 2.13
N LYS A 40 -13.28 -12.72 1.76
CA LYS A 40 -12.19 -13.02 2.69
C LYS A 40 -11.63 -11.77 3.34
N ASN A 41 -11.38 -10.69 2.60
CA ASN A 41 -10.92 -9.43 3.19
C ASN A 41 -11.92 -8.85 4.21
N VAL A 42 -13.24 -8.96 3.96
CA VAL A 42 -14.27 -8.59 4.96
C VAL A 42 -14.13 -9.42 6.23
N LYS A 43 -14.03 -10.75 6.10
CA LYS A 43 -13.84 -11.67 7.23
C LYS A 43 -12.56 -11.35 8.00
N ASP A 44 -11.43 -11.28 7.31
CA ASP A 44 -10.13 -11.01 7.92
C ASP A 44 -10.13 -9.67 8.65
N ALA A 45 -10.76 -8.63 8.09
CA ALA A 45 -10.88 -7.33 8.73
C ALA A 45 -11.70 -7.39 10.03
N ILE A 46 -12.94 -7.90 9.98
CA ILE A 46 -13.80 -7.90 11.16
C ILE A 46 -13.28 -8.83 12.27
N VAL A 47 -12.75 -10.00 11.90
CA VAL A 47 -12.12 -10.94 12.85
C VAL A 47 -10.92 -10.28 13.54
N THR A 48 -10.08 -9.57 12.79
CA THR A 48 -8.90 -8.90 13.34
C THR A 48 -9.30 -7.82 14.34
N ILE A 49 -10.25 -6.95 14.00
CA ILE A 49 -10.70 -5.85 14.87
C ILE A 49 -11.33 -6.42 16.16
N VAL A 50 -12.25 -7.38 16.03
CA VAL A 50 -12.94 -8.01 17.18
C VAL A 50 -11.98 -8.77 18.08
N SER A 51 -10.95 -9.41 17.52
CA SER A 51 -9.92 -10.10 18.30
C SER A 51 -9.04 -9.11 19.06
N ALA A 52 -8.72 -7.96 18.46
CA ALA A 52 -7.88 -6.93 19.05
C ALA A 52 -8.55 -6.22 20.24
N MET A 53 -9.88 -6.13 20.28
CA MET A 53 -10.63 -5.44 21.35
C MET A 53 -10.21 -5.86 22.76
N SER A 54 -9.97 -7.16 22.99
CA SER A 54 -9.54 -7.69 24.29
C SER A 54 -8.02 -7.67 24.51
N THR A 55 -7.21 -7.50 23.46
CA THR A 55 -5.74 -7.54 23.56
C THR A 55 -5.12 -6.15 23.63
N LEU A 56 -5.83 -5.12 23.21
CA LEU A 56 -5.41 -3.72 23.36
C LEU A 56 -5.24 -3.36 24.84
N ILE A 57 -4.35 -2.40 25.10
CA ILE A 57 -4.10 -1.89 26.45
C ILE A 57 -4.33 -0.37 26.43
N PRO A 58 -5.37 0.16 27.11
CA PRO A 58 -6.46 -0.58 27.76
C PRO A 58 -7.36 -1.31 26.73
N PRO A 59 -8.07 -2.38 27.12
CA PRO A 59 -8.99 -3.08 26.24
C PRO A 59 -10.20 -2.20 25.89
N VAL A 60 -10.86 -2.50 24.77
CA VAL A 60 -12.02 -1.77 24.27
C VAL A 60 -13.26 -2.66 24.40
N PRO A 61 -14.25 -2.32 25.25
CA PRO A 61 -15.50 -3.07 25.34
C PRO A 61 -16.43 -2.74 24.16
N LEU A 62 -17.43 -3.60 23.92
CA LEU A 62 -18.56 -3.25 23.05
C LEU A 62 -19.30 -2.04 23.60
N ALA A 63 -19.79 -1.17 22.70
CA ALA A 63 -20.71 -0.12 23.08
C ALA A 63 -22.09 -0.69 23.40
N ASN A 64 -22.56 -1.68 22.62
CA ASN A 64 -23.80 -2.41 22.91
C ASN A 64 -23.50 -3.84 23.38
N PRO A 65 -23.72 -4.18 24.67
CA PRO A 65 -23.55 -5.54 25.19
C PRO A 65 -24.39 -6.61 24.48
N GLU A 66 -25.52 -6.25 23.86
CA GLU A 66 -26.33 -7.18 23.08
C GLU A 66 -25.58 -7.74 21.85
N ASN A 67 -24.50 -7.10 21.42
CA ASN A 67 -23.65 -7.60 20.33
C ASN A 67 -22.70 -8.73 20.75
N GLN A 68 -22.68 -9.15 22.03
CA GLN A 68 -21.74 -10.15 22.53
C GLN A 68 -21.82 -11.48 21.75
N PHE A 69 -23.03 -11.99 21.49
CA PHE A 69 -23.18 -13.24 20.73
C PHE A 69 -22.65 -13.12 19.30
N ARG A 70 -22.69 -11.92 18.69
CA ARG A 70 -22.12 -11.66 17.37
C ARG A 70 -20.60 -11.68 17.42
N MET A 71 -20.00 -11.10 18.47
CA MET A 71 -18.55 -11.21 18.69
C MET A 71 -18.12 -12.67 18.86
N ASP A 72 -18.87 -13.45 19.65
CA ASP A 72 -18.57 -14.85 19.91
C ASP A 72 -18.66 -15.68 18.61
N TYR A 73 -19.67 -15.41 17.78
CA TYR A 73 -19.76 -15.97 16.43
C TYR A 73 -18.52 -15.62 15.58
N ILE A 74 -18.15 -14.33 15.47
CA ILE A 74 -17.00 -13.90 14.66
C ILE A 74 -15.69 -14.54 15.16
N LYS A 75 -15.52 -14.66 16.48
CA LYS A 75 -14.37 -15.35 17.08
C LYS A 75 -14.36 -16.85 16.76
N SER A 76 -15.53 -17.50 16.74
CA SER A 76 -15.63 -18.93 16.44
C SER A 76 -15.22 -19.28 15.00
N ILE A 77 -15.43 -18.37 14.04
CA ILE A 77 -15.09 -18.57 12.63
C ILE A 77 -13.66 -18.15 12.26
N ALA A 78 -12.96 -17.46 13.17
CA ALA A 78 -11.60 -16.98 12.98
C ALA A 78 -10.58 -18.06 12.53
N PRO A 79 -10.55 -19.29 13.12
CA PRO A 79 -9.60 -20.31 12.72
C PRO A 79 -9.96 -21.03 11.40
N LEU A 80 -11.16 -20.77 10.84
CA LEU A 80 -11.64 -21.48 9.65
C LEU A 80 -11.00 -20.91 8.37
N SER A 81 -10.16 -21.71 7.72
CA SER A 81 -9.52 -21.36 6.44
C SER A 81 -10.47 -21.51 5.26
N ASP A 82 -11.25 -22.60 5.25
CA ASP A 82 -12.37 -22.82 4.35
C ASP A 82 -13.65 -22.35 5.06
N PHE A 83 -14.30 -21.34 4.51
CA PHE A 83 -15.42 -20.67 5.15
C PHE A 83 -16.44 -20.25 4.11
N ASP A 84 -17.68 -20.65 4.33
CA ASP A 84 -18.81 -20.21 3.52
C ASP A 84 -19.31 -18.85 4.01
N TYR A 85 -19.38 -17.90 3.09
CA TYR A 85 -19.73 -16.51 3.40
C TYR A 85 -21.25 -16.33 3.35
N THR A 86 -21.92 -16.83 4.38
CA THR A 86 -23.39 -16.82 4.48
C THR A 86 -23.94 -15.42 4.81
N GLN A 87 -25.24 -15.21 4.59
CA GLN A 87 -25.91 -13.96 4.99
C GLN A 87 -25.84 -13.71 6.51
N GLU A 88 -25.86 -14.78 7.32
CA GLU A 88 -25.68 -14.70 8.78
C GLU A 88 -24.33 -14.06 9.13
N PHE A 89 -23.25 -14.48 8.48
CA PHE A 89 -21.92 -13.88 8.66
C PHE A 89 -21.93 -12.38 8.35
N PHE A 90 -22.48 -11.99 7.21
CA PHE A 90 -22.53 -10.57 6.81
C PHE A 90 -23.39 -9.73 7.76
N GLU A 91 -24.49 -10.27 8.28
CA GLU A 91 -25.32 -9.58 9.26
C GLU A 91 -24.57 -9.35 10.58
N HIS A 92 -23.87 -10.37 11.08
CA HIS A 92 -23.03 -10.22 12.27
C HIS A 92 -21.91 -9.19 12.06
N ALA A 93 -21.19 -9.29 10.94
CA ALA A 93 -20.11 -8.38 10.62
C ALA A 93 -20.59 -6.92 10.51
N LYS A 94 -21.73 -6.69 9.85
CA LYS A 94 -22.33 -5.36 9.72
C LYS A 94 -22.73 -4.79 11.08
N LYS A 95 -23.47 -5.55 11.89
CA LYS A 95 -23.93 -5.09 13.21
C LYS A 95 -22.79 -4.80 14.17
N LEU A 96 -21.69 -5.54 14.07
CA LEU A 96 -20.48 -5.24 14.81
C LEU A 96 -19.76 -4.01 14.27
N TRP A 97 -19.65 -3.85 12.94
CA TRP A 97 -19.03 -2.65 12.37
C TRP A 97 -19.78 -1.36 12.74
N ASP A 98 -21.10 -1.44 12.90
CA ASP A 98 -21.93 -0.32 13.38
C ASP A 98 -21.75 -0.02 14.88
N ASP A 99 -21.13 -0.91 15.67
CA ASP A 99 -20.91 -0.73 17.11
C ASP A 99 -19.76 0.26 17.36
N GLU A 100 -20.03 1.29 18.17
CA GLU A 100 -19.04 2.35 18.46
C GLU A 100 -17.79 1.83 19.21
N GLY A 101 -17.89 0.73 19.96
CA GLY A 101 -16.74 0.08 20.58
C GLY A 101 -15.84 -0.60 19.54
N VAL A 102 -16.44 -1.23 18.53
CA VAL A 102 -15.70 -1.84 17.41
C VAL A 102 -15.03 -0.76 16.57
N LYS A 103 -15.73 0.35 16.26
CA LYS A 103 -15.13 1.50 15.58
C LYS A 103 -13.99 2.12 16.39
N ALA A 104 -14.16 2.28 17.71
CA ALA A 104 -13.09 2.77 18.59
C ALA A 104 -11.86 1.85 18.59
N CYS A 105 -12.05 0.53 18.48
CA CYS A 105 -10.95 -0.43 18.29
C CYS A 105 -10.28 -0.27 16.92
N PHE A 106 -11.05 -0.06 15.85
CA PHE A 106 -10.55 0.21 14.50
C PHE A 106 -9.68 1.48 14.45
N GLU A 107 -10.07 2.55 15.14
CA GLU A 107 -9.27 3.78 15.23
C GLU A 107 -7.88 3.58 15.87
N ARG A 108 -7.71 2.49 16.62
CA ARG A 108 -6.45 2.05 17.24
C ARG A 108 -5.74 0.95 16.43
N SER A 109 -6.11 0.77 15.17
CA SER A 109 -5.57 -0.28 14.28
C SER A 109 -4.08 -0.18 14.00
N ASN A 110 -3.40 0.90 14.36
CA ASN A 110 -1.95 0.97 14.30
C ASN A 110 -1.26 0.16 15.40
N GLU A 111 -1.99 -0.24 16.46
CA GLU A 111 -1.50 -1.06 17.57
C GLU A 111 -1.57 -2.57 17.28
N TYR A 112 -2.13 -2.97 16.13
CA TYR A 112 -2.21 -4.35 15.67
C TYR A 112 -2.12 -4.43 14.13
N GLN A 113 -2.18 -5.64 13.56
CA GLN A 113 -1.98 -5.84 12.12
C GLN A 113 -3.30 -5.90 11.35
N LEU A 114 -3.85 -4.74 11.00
CA LEU A 114 -5.04 -4.64 10.14
C LEU A 114 -4.68 -4.44 8.66
N ILE A 115 -5.52 -4.91 7.75
CA ILE A 115 -5.40 -4.63 6.30
C ILE A 115 -5.96 -3.22 5.98
N ASP A 116 -5.29 -2.48 5.10
CA ASP A 116 -5.68 -1.10 4.77
C ASP A 116 -7.08 -0.97 4.14
N CYS A 117 -7.56 -2.04 3.49
CA CYS A 117 -8.88 -2.06 2.85
C CYS A 117 -10.04 -2.40 3.80
N ALA A 118 -9.77 -2.56 5.11
CA ALA A 118 -10.77 -2.94 6.11
C ALA A 118 -11.99 -2.02 6.08
N GLN A 119 -11.81 -0.72 6.30
CA GLN A 119 -12.91 0.25 6.30
C GLN A 119 -13.70 0.23 4.99
N TYR A 120 -12.99 0.27 3.85
CA TYR A 120 -13.61 0.29 2.53
C TYR A 120 -14.58 -0.88 2.29
N PHE A 121 -14.21 -2.10 2.70
CA PHE A 121 -15.07 -3.26 2.52
C PHE A 121 -16.12 -3.41 3.63
N LEU A 122 -15.81 -3.02 4.87
CA LEU A 122 -16.77 -3.06 5.97
C LEU A 122 -17.92 -2.06 5.79
N GLU A 123 -17.65 -0.87 5.21
CA GLU A 123 -18.69 0.10 4.82
C GLU A 123 -19.55 -0.38 3.64
N ARG A 124 -19.12 -1.43 2.91
CA ARG A 124 -19.78 -1.95 1.71
C ARG A 124 -20.29 -3.38 1.88
N ILE A 125 -20.45 -3.86 3.12
CA ILE A 125 -20.94 -5.21 3.41
C ILE A 125 -22.22 -5.52 2.65
N ASP A 126 -23.17 -4.57 2.60
CA ASP A 126 -24.45 -4.75 1.89
C ASP A 126 -24.28 -5.04 0.39
N SER A 127 -23.27 -4.47 -0.26
CA SER A 127 -22.99 -4.78 -1.67
C SER A 127 -22.28 -6.12 -1.83
N VAL A 128 -21.33 -6.41 -0.94
CA VAL A 128 -20.48 -7.61 -0.99
C VAL A 128 -21.24 -8.89 -0.63
N SER A 129 -22.30 -8.76 0.17
CA SER A 129 -23.14 -9.87 0.61
C SER A 129 -24.14 -10.35 -0.46
N MET A 130 -24.39 -9.56 -1.51
CA MET A 130 -25.33 -9.94 -2.57
C MET A 130 -24.82 -11.15 -3.37
N ASP A 131 -25.75 -12.02 -3.78
CA ASP A 131 -25.44 -13.22 -4.57
C ASP A 131 -24.98 -12.88 -5.99
N ASP A 132 -25.47 -11.77 -6.54
CA ASP A 132 -25.12 -11.23 -7.86
C ASP A 132 -24.01 -10.15 -7.80
N TYR A 133 -23.33 -10.02 -6.66
CA TYR A 133 -22.24 -9.07 -6.48
C TYR A 133 -21.16 -9.23 -7.56
N THR A 134 -20.91 -8.16 -8.31
CA THR A 134 -19.84 -8.08 -9.30
C THR A 134 -18.84 -7.00 -8.88
N PRO A 135 -17.57 -7.36 -8.59
CA PRO A 135 -16.57 -6.39 -8.16
C PRO A 135 -16.33 -5.28 -9.18
N THR A 136 -16.32 -4.05 -8.70
CA THR A 136 -15.86 -2.89 -9.47
C THR A 136 -14.34 -2.91 -9.59
N ASP A 137 -13.78 -2.20 -10.56
CA ASP A 137 -12.31 -2.10 -10.68
C ASP A 137 -11.69 -1.48 -9.41
N GLN A 138 -12.43 -0.61 -8.71
CA GLN A 138 -12.03 -0.07 -7.42
C GLN A 138 -11.96 -1.15 -6.33
N ASP A 139 -12.93 -2.07 -6.29
CA ASP A 139 -12.90 -3.21 -5.38
C ASP A 139 -11.68 -4.09 -5.66
N LEU A 140 -11.36 -4.31 -6.95
CA LEU A 140 -10.19 -5.08 -7.34
C LEU A 140 -8.87 -4.40 -6.94
N LEU A 141 -8.79 -3.07 -7.06
CA LEU A 141 -7.62 -2.29 -6.65
C LEU A 141 -7.41 -2.33 -5.13
N ARG A 142 -8.49 -2.24 -4.36
CA ARG A 142 -8.50 -2.29 -2.88
C ARG A 142 -8.33 -3.70 -2.32
N CYS A 143 -8.72 -4.72 -3.08
CA CYS A 143 -8.62 -6.13 -2.68
C CYS A 143 -7.16 -6.51 -2.36
N ARG A 144 -6.97 -7.01 -1.13
CA ARG A 144 -5.69 -7.44 -0.58
C ARG A 144 -5.50 -8.93 -0.80
N VAL A 145 -4.49 -9.25 -1.60
CA VAL A 145 -3.94 -10.60 -1.75
C VAL A 145 -2.44 -10.54 -1.47
N LEU A 146 -1.93 -11.49 -0.70
CA LEU A 146 -0.50 -11.58 -0.38
C LEU A 146 0.25 -12.13 -1.61
N THR A 147 1.10 -11.29 -2.19
CA THR A 147 1.98 -11.67 -3.30
C THR A 147 3.19 -12.44 -2.76
N SER A 148 3.29 -13.72 -3.11
CA SER A 148 4.50 -14.54 -2.92
C SER A 148 5.03 -14.95 -4.28
N GLY A 149 6.32 -14.75 -4.51
CA GLY A 149 6.96 -14.95 -5.80
C GLY A 149 7.12 -13.67 -6.64
N ILE A 150 7.32 -13.88 -7.93
CA ILE A 150 7.56 -12.85 -8.95
C ILE A 150 6.45 -12.98 -9.98
N PHE A 151 5.76 -11.89 -10.27
CA PHE A 151 4.70 -11.82 -11.28
C PHE A 151 5.10 -10.84 -12.38
N GLU A 152 4.86 -11.22 -13.63
CA GLU A 152 5.20 -10.42 -14.79
C GLU A 152 3.94 -9.84 -15.44
N THR A 153 4.03 -8.59 -15.90
CA THR A 153 2.99 -7.99 -16.74
C THR A 153 3.65 -7.26 -17.89
N ARG A 154 3.13 -7.49 -19.09
CA ARG A 154 3.59 -6.87 -20.33
C ARG A 154 2.46 -6.04 -20.92
N PHE A 155 2.79 -4.84 -21.35
CA PHE A 155 1.83 -3.93 -21.96
C PHE A 155 2.55 -2.98 -22.93
N GLN A 156 1.79 -2.35 -23.82
CA GLN A 156 2.34 -1.41 -24.80
C GLN A 156 1.67 -0.04 -24.62
N VAL A 157 2.49 1.01 -24.62
CA VAL A 157 2.03 2.42 -24.58
C VAL A 157 2.75 3.18 -25.68
N ASP A 158 2.01 3.80 -26.60
CA ASP A 158 2.56 4.56 -27.73
C ASP A 158 3.66 3.79 -28.49
N LYS A 159 3.40 2.51 -28.77
CA LYS A 159 4.32 1.56 -29.46
C LYS A 159 5.58 1.19 -28.67
N VAL A 160 5.75 1.67 -27.44
CA VAL A 160 6.82 1.26 -26.53
C VAL A 160 6.32 0.11 -25.66
N ASN A 161 7.07 -0.99 -25.66
CA ASN A 161 6.74 -2.17 -24.85
C ASN A 161 7.31 -2.02 -23.45
N PHE A 162 6.48 -2.22 -22.45
CA PHE A 162 6.85 -2.26 -21.04
C PHE A 162 6.74 -3.68 -20.52
N HIS A 163 7.78 -4.13 -19.83
CA HIS A 163 7.80 -5.38 -19.09
C HIS A 163 8.06 -5.08 -17.63
N MET A 164 7.10 -5.42 -16.79
CA MET A 164 7.04 -5.02 -15.39
C MET A 164 7.00 -6.26 -14.48
N PHE A 165 7.83 -6.24 -13.42
CA PHE A 165 7.94 -7.32 -12.44
C PHE A 165 7.38 -6.85 -11.09
N ASP A 166 6.38 -7.55 -10.55
CA ASP A 166 5.89 -7.39 -9.17
C ASP A 166 6.46 -8.51 -8.30
N VAL A 167 7.30 -8.13 -7.35
CA VAL A 167 8.00 -9.08 -6.48
C VAL A 167 7.46 -8.98 -5.06
N GLY A 168 7.29 -10.12 -4.39
CA GLY A 168 6.95 -10.17 -2.97
C GLY A 168 7.88 -9.27 -2.13
N GLY A 169 7.29 -8.38 -1.31
CA GLY A 169 8.05 -7.39 -0.54
C GLY A 169 8.34 -7.75 0.92
N GLN A 170 7.75 -8.85 1.39
CA GLN A 170 7.97 -9.38 2.74
C GLN A 170 9.41 -9.87 2.89
N ARG A 171 9.95 -9.85 4.12
CA ARG A 171 11.37 -10.19 4.38
C ARG A 171 11.81 -11.51 3.72
N ASP A 172 11.00 -12.55 3.79
CA ASP A 172 11.31 -13.88 3.25
C ASP A 172 11.32 -13.94 1.70
N GLU A 173 10.64 -12.99 1.05
CA GLU A 173 10.58 -12.91 -0.41
C GLU A 173 11.77 -12.14 -1.01
N ARG A 174 12.47 -11.33 -0.20
CA ARG A 174 13.52 -10.40 -0.69
C ARG A 174 14.73 -11.11 -1.31
N ARG A 175 15.00 -12.36 -0.93
CA ARG A 175 16.08 -13.16 -1.55
C ARG A 175 15.84 -13.40 -3.04
N LYS A 176 14.59 -13.35 -3.49
CA LYS A 176 14.21 -13.54 -4.90
C LYS A 176 14.44 -12.28 -5.76
N TRP A 177 14.61 -11.10 -5.14
CA TRP A 177 14.70 -9.82 -5.85
C TRP A 177 15.87 -9.78 -6.84
N ILE A 178 17.00 -10.41 -6.51
CA ILE A 178 18.18 -10.48 -7.37
C ILE A 178 17.88 -11.12 -8.74
N GLN A 179 16.88 -12.02 -8.80
CA GLN A 179 16.45 -12.66 -10.05
C GLN A 179 15.80 -11.66 -11.01
N CYS A 180 15.31 -10.54 -10.50
CA CYS A 180 14.66 -9.48 -11.27
C CYS A 180 15.60 -8.32 -11.58
N PHE A 181 16.91 -8.39 -11.28
CA PHE A 181 17.84 -7.26 -11.47
C PHE A 181 18.58 -7.28 -12.82
N ASN A 182 18.51 -8.39 -13.57
CA ASN A 182 19.12 -8.47 -14.88
C ASN A 182 18.33 -7.62 -15.90
N ASP A 183 19.04 -6.77 -16.66
CA ASP A 183 18.52 -5.94 -17.74
C ASP A 183 17.32 -5.04 -17.38
N VAL A 184 17.25 -4.60 -16.12
CA VAL A 184 16.24 -3.63 -15.68
C VAL A 184 16.61 -2.22 -16.13
N THR A 185 15.75 -1.58 -16.91
CA THR A 185 15.90 -0.16 -17.29
C THR A 185 15.78 0.79 -16.10
N ALA A 186 14.83 0.55 -15.19
CA ALA A 186 14.62 1.36 -13.99
C ALA A 186 13.90 0.56 -12.90
N ILE A 187 14.15 0.93 -11.65
CA ILE A 187 13.44 0.43 -10.47
C ILE A 187 12.32 1.41 -10.12
N ILE A 188 11.13 0.89 -9.86
CA ILE A 188 10.06 1.66 -9.20
C ILE A 188 10.02 1.20 -7.74
N PHE A 189 10.49 2.05 -6.83
CA PHE A 189 10.47 1.75 -5.40
C PHE A 189 9.22 2.35 -4.77
N VAL A 190 8.35 1.51 -4.20
CA VAL A 190 7.05 1.92 -3.67
C VAL A 190 7.07 1.94 -2.15
N VAL A 191 6.65 3.06 -1.57
CA VAL A 191 6.62 3.36 -0.13
C VAL A 191 5.20 3.56 0.34
N ALA A 192 4.78 2.91 1.44
CA ALA A 192 3.51 3.24 2.11
C ALA A 192 3.72 4.41 3.08
N CYS A 193 3.50 5.64 2.61
CA CYS A 193 3.79 6.84 3.42
C CYS A 193 2.88 6.95 4.65
N SER A 194 1.63 6.50 4.53
CA SER A 194 0.66 6.50 5.62
C SER A 194 1.00 5.53 6.76
N SER A 195 1.96 4.62 6.59
CA SER A 195 2.32 3.61 7.59
C SER A 195 3.37 4.07 8.61
N TYR A 196 3.60 5.39 8.75
CA TYR A 196 4.60 5.94 9.68
C TYR A 196 4.34 5.61 11.16
N ASN A 197 3.11 5.29 11.54
CA ASN A 197 2.72 4.94 12.92
C ASN A 197 2.51 3.43 13.14
N MET A 198 2.91 2.58 12.18
CA MET A 198 2.66 1.13 12.19
C MET A 198 3.96 0.32 12.25
N VAL A 199 3.87 -0.92 12.70
CA VAL A 199 4.96 -1.91 12.67
C VAL A 199 4.74 -2.98 11.60
N ILE A 200 5.81 -3.59 11.11
CA ILE A 200 5.74 -4.67 10.11
C ILE A 200 5.17 -5.96 10.72
N ARG A 201 4.57 -6.81 9.88
CA ARG A 201 3.95 -8.07 10.33
C ARG A 201 4.98 -9.09 10.80
N GLU A 202 6.16 -9.07 10.20
CA GLU A 202 7.18 -10.10 10.37
C GLU A 202 7.77 -10.15 11.79
N ASP A 203 7.81 -9.02 12.51
CA ASP A 203 8.32 -8.97 13.89
C ASP A 203 7.44 -8.18 14.88
N ASN A 204 6.37 -7.53 14.42
CA ASN A 204 5.50 -6.66 15.22
C ASN A 204 6.26 -5.61 16.07
N ASN A 205 7.43 -5.18 15.61
CA ASN A 205 8.28 -4.25 16.37
C ASN A 205 8.91 -3.18 15.47
N THR A 206 9.39 -3.55 14.29
CA THR A 206 10.07 -2.61 13.39
C THR A 206 9.05 -1.71 12.71
N ASN A 207 9.24 -0.38 12.82
CA ASN A 207 8.38 0.61 12.17
C ASN A 207 8.38 0.44 10.64
N ARG A 208 7.20 0.45 10.01
CA ARG A 208 7.05 0.18 8.56
C ARG A 208 7.77 1.20 7.68
N LEU A 209 7.76 2.48 8.04
CA LEU A 209 8.43 3.52 7.26
C LEU A 209 9.96 3.45 7.44
N ARG A 210 10.46 3.15 8.65
CA ARG A 210 11.89 2.90 8.88
C ARG A 210 12.39 1.69 8.11
N GLU A 211 11.66 0.57 8.13
CA GLU A 211 11.97 -0.60 7.29
C GLU A 211 12.06 -0.22 5.80
N SER A 212 11.16 0.65 5.33
CA SER A 212 11.19 1.12 3.95
C SER A 212 12.41 1.99 3.64
N LEU A 213 12.86 2.83 4.58
CA LEU A 213 14.08 3.63 4.45
C LEU A 213 15.33 2.74 4.42
N ASP A 214 15.43 1.76 5.31
CA ASP A 214 16.53 0.81 5.34
C ASP A 214 16.59 -0.03 4.06
N LEU A 215 15.43 -0.47 3.58
CA LEU A 215 15.32 -1.20 2.33
C LEU A 215 15.72 -0.33 1.13
N PHE A 216 15.27 0.92 1.08
CA PHE A 216 15.68 1.86 0.03
C PHE A 216 17.19 2.10 0.06
N LYS A 217 17.78 2.32 1.24
CA LYS A 217 19.23 2.47 1.42
C LYS A 217 20.01 1.26 0.93
N SER A 218 19.52 0.05 1.21
CA SER A 218 20.12 -1.20 0.73
C SER A 218 20.09 -1.30 -0.81
N ILE A 219 18.96 -0.94 -1.43
CA ILE A 219 18.79 -0.95 -2.89
C ILE A 219 19.63 0.13 -3.56
N TRP A 220 19.63 1.36 -3.03
CA TRP A 220 20.39 2.48 -3.55
C TRP A 220 21.90 2.19 -3.56
N ASN A 221 22.43 1.60 -2.48
CA ASN A 221 23.84 1.29 -2.36
C ASN A 221 24.23 -0.10 -2.93
N ASN A 222 23.29 -0.78 -3.57
CA ASN A 222 23.52 -2.13 -4.06
C ASN A 222 24.52 -2.14 -5.23
N ARG A 223 25.57 -2.96 -5.13
CA ARG A 223 26.63 -3.05 -6.16
C ARG A 223 26.12 -3.41 -7.56
N TRP A 224 25.03 -4.17 -7.66
CA TRP A 224 24.42 -4.58 -8.93
C TRP A 224 23.50 -3.51 -9.53
N LEU A 225 23.20 -2.44 -8.78
CA LEU A 225 22.24 -1.39 -9.17
C LEU A 225 22.86 0.01 -9.28
N ARG A 226 24.20 0.12 -9.24
CA ARG A 226 24.93 1.41 -9.22
C ARG A 226 24.64 2.34 -10.40
N THR A 227 24.20 1.81 -11.52
CA THR A 227 23.83 2.59 -12.72
C THR A 227 22.32 2.63 -12.94
N ILE A 228 21.56 1.90 -12.13
CA ILE A 228 20.11 1.79 -12.27
C ILE A 228 19.47 2.88 -11.43
N SER A 229 18.79 3.80 -12.10
CA SER A 229 18.05 4.87 -11.43
C SER A 229 16.75 4.36 -10.81
N ILE A 230 16.31 5.06 -9.77
CA ILE A 230 15.12 4.70 -8.99
C ILE A 230 14.05 5.77 -9.15
N ILE A 231 12.88 5.35 -9.61
CA ILE A 231 11.65 6.13 -9.54
C ILE A 231 11.00 5.80 -8.20
N LEU A 232 10.90 6.78 -7.31
CA LEU A 232 10.41 6.61 -5.95
C LEU A 232 8.93 6.99 -5.88
N PHE A 233 8.07 6.00 -5.67
CA PHE A 233 6.64 6.20 -5.46
C PHE A 233 6.35 6.32 -3.97
N LEU A 234 6.10 7.55 -3.53
CA LEU A 234 5.59 7.88 -2.21
C LEU A 234 4.08 7.65 -2.21
N ASN A 235 3.69 6.39 -2.02
CA ASN A 235 2.31 5.92 -2.18
C ASN A 235 1.46 6.12 -0.92
N LYS A 236 0.14 5.95 -1.07
CA LYS A 236 -0.90 6.10 -0.05
C LYS A 236 -1.02 7.54 0.47
N GLN A 237 -0.96 8.51 -0.43
CA GLN A 237 -1.11 9.93 -0.10
C GLN A 237 -2.50 10.25 0.44
N ASP A 238 -3.53 9.55 -0.04
CA ASP A 238 -4.91 9.62 0.47
C ASP A 238 -4.97 9.28 1.97
N MET A 239 -4.42 8.12 2.35
CA MET A 239 -4.39 7.68 3.74
C MET A 239 -3.44 8.51 4.62
N LEU A 240 -2.36 9.06 4.03
CA LEU A 240 -1.45 9.96 4.75
C LEU A 240 -2.19 11.25 5.11
N ALA A 241 -2.89 11.85 4.15
CA ALA A 241 -3.64 13.08 4.35
C ALA A 241 -4.71 12.90 5.43
N GLU A 242 -5.51 11.83 5.35
CA GLU A 242 -6.53 11.49 6.35
C GLU A 242 -5.94 11.39 7.76
N LYS A 243 -4.84 10.64 7.91
CA LYS A 243 -4.21 10.39 9.21
C LYS A 243 -3.58 11.65 9.82
N VAL A 244 -2.94 12.47 8.98
CA VAL A 244 -2.33 13.75 9.40
C VAL A 244 -3.41 14.73 9.85
N LEU A 245 -4.51 14.84 9.10
CA LEU A 245 -5.61 15.75 9.41
C LEU A 245 -6.41 15.30 10.64
N ALA A 246 -6.56 13.99 10.85
CA ALA A 246 -7.18 13.45 12.05
C ALA A 246 -6.41 13.80 13.35
N GLY A 247 -5.09 14.00 13.25
CA GLY A 247 -4.25 14.48 14.36
C GLY A 247 -4.10 13.51 15.54
N LYS A 248 -4.56 12.25 15.40
CA LYS A 248 -4.53 11.23 16.46
C LYS A 248 -3.15 10.59 16.67
N SER A 249 -2.39 10.40 15.59
CA SER A 249 -1.02 9.88 15.63
C SER A 249 -0.09 10.88 14.96
N LYS A 250 0.71 11.60 15.75
CA LYS A 250 1.59 12.64 15.22
C LYS A 250 2.86 12.01 14.65
N ILE A 251 3.40 12.58 13.57
CA ILE A 251 4.60 12.01 12.92
C ILE A 251 5.81 12.13 13.86
N GLU A 252 5.92 13.24 14.60
CA GLU A 252 7.00 13.50 15.56
C GLU A 252 7.09 12.49 16.71
N ASP A 253 6.02 11.76 17.02
CA ASP A 253 6.05 10.68 18.02
C ASP A 253 6.85 9.46 17.52
N TYR A 254 7.00 9.32 16.19
CA TYR A 254 7.71 8.22 15.52
C TYR A 254 8.99 8.68 14.83
N PHE A 255 9.04 9.93 14.38
CA PHE A 255 10.16 10.58 13.69
C PHE A 255 10.39 11.97 14.32
N PRO A 256 11.10 12.05 15.47
CA PRO A 256 11.23 13.29 16.24
C PRO A 256 11.77 14.48 15.44
N GLU A 257 12.61 14.23 14.43
CA GLU A 257 13.15 15.22 13.49
C GLU A 257 12.05 15.97 12.72
N TYR A 258 10.85 15.38 12.57
CA TYR A 258 9.70 16.05 11.98
C TYR A 258 9.29 17.29 12.76
N ALA A 259 9.51 17.37 14.08
CA ALA A 259 9.16 18.55 14.87
C ALA A 259 9.88 19.82 14.39
N HIS A 260 11.08 19.66 13.82
CA HIS A 260 11.93 20.76 13.34
C HIS A 260 11.92 20.90 11.81
N TYR A 261 11.20 20.01 11.11
CA TYR A 261 11.15 20.04 9.66
C TYR A 261 10.36 21.26 9.14
N THR A 262 10.91 21.90 8.13
CA THR A 262 10.28 22.98 7.36
C THR A 262 10.21 22.58 5.91
N VAL A 263 9.12 22.96 5.23
CA VAL A 263 8.93 22.65 3.82
C VAL A 263 9.94 23.45 3.00
N PRO A 264 10.68 22.83 2.07
CA PRO A 264 11.59 23.53 1.17
C PRO A 264 10.88 24.63 0.36
N GLU A 265 11.57 25.73 0.07
CA GLU A 265 11.01 26.87 -0.68
C GLU A 265 10.63 26.50 -2.13
N ASP A 266 11.31 25.51 -2.71
CA ASP A 266 11.08 24.97 -4.05
C ASP A 266 9.98 23.90 -4.08
N ALA A 267 9.35 23.60 -2.95
CA ALA A 267 8.24 22.67 -2.88
C ALA A 267 7.03 23.19 -3.67
N THR A 268 6.49 22.35 -4.54
CA THR A 268 5.24 22.63 -5.28
C THR A 268 4.09 21.82 -4.66
N PRO A 269 3.34 22.38 -3.70
CA PRO A 269 2.15 21.72 -3.15
C PRO A 269 1.06 21.60 -4.21
N ASP A 270 0.19 20.61 -4.05
CA ASP A 270 -0.98 20.47 -4.92
C ASP A 270 -2.00 21.59 -4.58
N ALA A 271 -2.73 22.07 -5.59
CA ALA A 271 -3.68 23.15 -5.41
C ALA A 271 -4.77 22.76 -4.39
N GLY A 272 -4.93 23.57 -3.34
CA GLY A 272 -5.92 23.33 -2.28
C GLY A 272 -5.50 22.31 -1.22
N GLU A 273 -4.26 21.81 -1.24
CA GLU A 273 -3.75 20.90 -0.20
C GLU A 273 -3.53 21.62 1.13
N ASP A 274 -3.89 20.97 2.24
CA ASP A 274 -3.63 21.49 3.58
C ASP A 274 -2.13 21.55 3.88
N PRO A 275 -1.58 22.68 4.39
CA PRO A 275 -0.16 22.81 4.69
C PRO A 275 0.41 21.73 5.61
N LYS A 276 -0.40 21.14 6.51
CA LYS A 276 0.03 20.01 7.36
C LYS A 276 0.32 18.76 6.52
N VAL A 277 -0.52 18.49 5.52
CA VAL A 277 -0.36 17.36 4.60
C VAL A 277 0.85 17.59 3.70
N THR A 278 1.00 18.79 3.14
CA THR A 278 2.20 19.17 2.39
C THR A 278 3.46 18.94 3.24
N ARG A 279 3.49 19.46 4.47
CA ARG A 279 4.65 19.28 5.36
C ARG A 279 4.94 17.81 5.64
N ALA A 280 3.93 17.01 5.92
CA ALA A 280 4.08 15.57 6.16
C ALA A 280 4.64 14.82 4.94
N LYS A 281 4.06 15.00 3.75
CA LYS A 281 4.50 14.26 2.55
C LYS A 281 5.90 14.65 2.11
N PHE A 282 6.25 15.94 2.20
CA PHE A 282 7.58 16.44 1.84
C PHE A 282 8.65 16.00 2.86
N PHE A 283 8.33 15.95 4.16
CA PHE A 283 9.22 15.35 5.15
C PHE A 283 9.60 13.91 4.77
N ILE A 284 8.59 13.07 4.50
CA ILE A 284 8.81 11.67 4.13
C ILE A 284 9.65 11.60 2.84
N ARG A 285 9.34 12.42 1.82
CA ARG A 285 10.15 12.51 0.60
C ARG A 285 11.62 12.78 0.92
N ASP A 286 11.89 13.76 1.78
CA ASP A 286 13.24 14.23 2.07
C ASP A 286 14.06 13.21 2.88
N GLU A 287 13.42 12.37 3.70
CA GLU A 287 14.08 11.22 4.34
C GLU A 287 14.68 10.25 3.30
N PHE A 288 13.95 9.96 2.21
CA PHE A 288 14.48 9.12 1.12
C PHE A 288 15.51 9.87 0.27
N LEU A 289 15.27 11.15 -0.02
CA LEU A 289 16.22 11.94 -0.81
C LEU A 289 17.57 12.10 -0.10
N ARG A 290 17.57 12.26 1.22
CA ARG A 290 18.80 12.28 2.04
C ARG A 290 19.65 11.03 1.84
N ILE A 291 19.03 9.87 1.70
CA ILE A 291 19.74 8.62 1.39
C ILE A 291 20.35 8.69 -0.02
N SER A 292 19.57 9.13 -1.01
CA SER A 292 20.02 9.15 -2.40
C SER A 292 21.14 10.16 -2.68
N THR A 293 21.15 11.30 -1.98
CA THR A 293 22.15 12.35 -2.17
C THR A 293 23.43 12.15 -1.35
N ALA A 294 23.41 11.28 -0.33
CA ALA A 294 24.56 11.03 0.54
C ALA A 294 25.74 10.31 -0.14
N SER A 295 25.52 9.61 -1.26
CA SER A 295 26.52 8.71 -1.86
C SER A 295 26.81 9.01 -3.34
N GLY A 296 26.42 10.19 -3.83
CA GLY A 296 26.34 10.49 -5.26
C GLY A 296 27.69 10.54 -5.99
N ASP A 297 27.99 9.50 -6.76
CA ASP A 297 29.01 9.50 -7.83
C ASP A 297 28.44 9.96 -9.19
N GLY A 298 27.16 10.38 -9.21
CA GLY A 298 26.46 10.91 -10.39
C GLY A 298 26.00 9.85 -11.41
N ARG A 299 26.14 8.55 -11.09
CA ARG A 299 25.85 7.47 -12.05
C ARG A 299 24.38 7.09 -12.18
N HIS A 300 23.58 7.37 -11.15
CA HIS A 300 22.14 7.12 -11.15
C HIS A 300 21.41 8.16 -10.30
N TYR A 301 20.09 8.29 -10.51
CA TYR A 301 19.29 9.35 -9.94
C TYR A 301 18.02 8.80 -9.26
N CYS A 302 17.51 9.54 -8.30
CA CYS A 302 16.23 9.28 -7.64
C CYS A 302 15.17 10.26 -8.13
N TYR A 303 14.02 9.76 -8.59
CA TYR A 303 12.90 10.56 -9.12
C TYR A 303 11.67 10.37 -8.22
N PRO A 304 11.43 11.26 -7.24
CA PRO A 304 10.32 11.12 -6.31
C PRO A 304 8.99 11.56 -6.94
N HIS A 305 7.95 10.76 -6.74
CA HIS A 305 6.57 11.06 -7.11
C HIS A 305 5.61 10.73 -5.96
N PHE A 306 4.70 11.64 -5.66
CA PHE A 306 3.59 11.40 -4.74
C PHE A 306 2.48 10.64 -5.46
N THR A 307 2.09 9.47 -4.94
CA THR A 307 1.17 8.57 -5.63
C THR A 307 0.01 8.11 -4.75
N CYS A 308 -1.13 7.86 -5.41
CA CYS A 308 -2.25 7.13 -4.85
C CYS A 308 -2.55 5.94 -5.76
N ALA A 309 -2.02 4.76 -5.42
CA ALA A 309 -2.12 3.58 -6.28
C ALA A 309 -3.55 3.12 -6.56
N VAL A 310 -4.52 3.52 -5.73
CA VAL A 310 -5.95 3.21 -5.89
C VAL A 310 -6.71 4.29 -6.66
N ASP A 311 -6.03 5.35 -7.11
CA ASP A 311 -6.54 6.38 -7.99
C ASP A 311 -5.95 6.18 -9.40
N THR A 312 -6.80 5.76 -10.32
CA THR A 312 -6.40 5.46 -11.70
C THR A 312 -5.89 6.69 -12.45
N GLU A 313 -6.44 7.87 -12.19
CA GLU A 313 -6.01 9.09 -12.88
C GLU A 313 -4.68 9.61 -12.33
N ASN A 314 -4.49 9.54 -11.02
CA ASN A 314 -3.20 9.83 -10.39
C ASN A 314 -2.08 8.95 -10.99
N ILE A 315 -2.31 7.64 -11.09
CA ILE A 315 -1.32 6.71 -11.66
C ILE A 315 -1.11 6.92 -13.15
N ARG A 316 -2.17 7.25 -13.92
CA ARG A 316 -2.03 7.63 -15.34
C ARG A 316 -1.08 8.81 -15.50
N ARG A 317 -1.29 9.90 -14.75
CA ARG A 317 -0.44 11.10 -14.80
C ARG A 317 1.00 10.79 -14.40
N VAL A 318 1.20 10.15 -13.25
CA VAL A 318 2.54 9.85 -12.75
C VAL A 318 3.29 8.90 -13.67
N PHE A 319 2.62 7.89 -14.25
CA PHE A 319 3.26 6.98 -15.19
C PHE A 319 3.66 7.69 -16.49
N ASN A 320 2.84 8.63 -16.97
CA ASN A 320 3.20 9.47 -18.12
C ASN A 320 4.43 10.35 -17.82
N ASP A 321 4.52 10.96 -16.64
CA ASP A 321 5.70 11.73 -16.22
C ASP A 321 6.96 10.84 -16.16
N CYS A 322 6.80 9.60 -15.67
CA CYS A 322 7.88 8.62 -15.62
C CYS A 322 8.33 8.15 -17.01
N ARG A 323 7.46 8.22 -18.03
CA ARG A 323 7.75 7.69 -19.36
C ARG A 323 8.96 8.37 -19.99
N ASP A 324 9.03 9.69 -19.93
CA ASP A 324 10.14 10.46 -20.51
C ASP A 324 11.46 10.15 -19.79
N ILE A 325 11.38 9.96 -18.47
CA ILE A 325 12.51 9.54 -17.63
C ILE A 325 12.99 8.14 -18.06
N ILE A 326 12.08 7.18 -18.18
CA ILE A 326 12.37 5.79 -18.56
C ILE A 326 12.94 5.71 -19.97
N GLN A 327 12.39 6.46 -20.93
CA GLN A 327 12.89 6.49 -22.30
C GLN A 327 14.32 7.04 -22.36
N ARG A 328 14.61 8.14 -21.65
CA ARG A 328 15.98 8.67 -21.55
C ARG A 328 16.94 7.69 -20.90
N MET A 329 16.51 6.97 -19.86
CA MET A 329 17.32 5.92 -19.22
C MET A 329 17.63 4.77 -20.18
N HIS A 330 16.61 4.30 -20.90
CA HIS A 330 16.76 3.24 -21.88
C HIS A 330 17.76 3.63 -22.97
N LEU A 331 17.63 4.83 -23.55
CA LEU A 331 18.54 5.31 -24.59
C LEU A 331 19.98 5.49 -24.09
N ARG A 332 20.18 6.02 -22.87
CA ARG A 332 21.51 6.11 -22.24
C ARG A 332 22.15 4.74 -22.01
N GLN A 333 21.37 3.73 -21.65
CA GLN A 333 21.87 2.36 -21.43
C GLN A 333 22.46 1.75 -22.70
N TYR A 334 21.97 2.14 -23.88
CA TYR A 334 22.46 1.69 -25.19
C TYR A 334 23.39 2.70 -25.88
N GLU A 335 23.93 3.68 -25.15
CA GLU A 335 24.86 4.70 -25.69
C GLU A 335 24.27 5.51 -26.86
N LEU A 336 22.94 5.65 -26.91
CA LEU A 336 22.22 6.42 -27.93
C LEU A 336 22.02 7.90 -27.55
N LEU A 337 22.52 8.33 -26.38
CA LEU A 337 22.42 9.68 -25.81
C LEU A 337 23.73 10.17 -25.21
#